data_AF-A0A319FJS3-F1
#
_entry.id   AF-A0A319FJS3-F1
#
_cell.length_a   1.000
_cell.length_b   1.000
_cell.length_c   1.000
_cell.angle_alpha   90.00
_cell.angle_beta   90.00
_cell.angle_gamma   90.00
#
_symmetry.space_group_name_H-M   'P 1'
#
loop_
_entity.id
_entity.type
_entity.pdbx_description
1 polymer ?
#
loop_
_entity_poly.entity_id
_entity_poly.type
_entity_poly.pdbx_seq_one_letter_code
_entity_poly.pdbx_strand_id
1 'polypeptide(L)'
;MTIATDNTDPTAQKSRRNRKSRRSQKPPRCRRCRQRTTKSYVGPMNPVGNAGRPYYKCEPCGTFACFGDKRGIHASNLPCDCPGSKASRVHLTGPGRINTGALFYKCARGRCGFWEWKCNAYGDQEYYLGDILAPEEMAKLGF
;
A
#
# COMPACT_ATOMS: atom_id res chain seq x y z
N MET A 1 62.12 16.90 -7.08
CA MET A 1 61.87 15.64 -6.35
C MET A 1 60.75 15.90 -5.36
N THR A 2 59.51 15.59 -5.76
CA THR A 2 58.31 15.78 -4.94
C THR A 2 58.05 14.53 -4.13
N ILE A 3 58.10 14.64 -2.80
CA ILE A 3 57.79 13.56 -1.87
C ILE A 3 56.30 13.66 -1.56
N ALA A 4 55.51 12.69 -2.03
CA ALA A 4 54.12 12.53 -1.64
C ALA A 4 54.09 11.96 -0.21
N THR A 5 53.34 12.59 0.70
CA THR A 5 53.00 12.00 1.99
C THR A 5 51.50 11.76 2.04
N ASP A 6 51.17 10.48 2.22
CA ASP A 6 49.85 9.94 2.48
C ASP A 6 49.26 10.56 3.75
N ASN A 7 48.06 11.11 3.65
CA ASN A 7 47.22 11.46 4.79
C ASN A 7 45.87 10.74 4.64
N THR A 8 45.81 9.49 5.07
CA THR A 8 44.56 8.78 5.29
C THR A 8 44.00 9.11 6.68
N ASP A 9 42.89 9.85 6.67
CA ASP A 9 42.12 10.27 7.85
C ASP A 9 41.46 9.07 8.58
N PRO A 10 41.72 8.85 9.89
CA PRO A 10 41.20 7.74 10.64
C PRO A 10 39.90 8.13 11.34
N THR A 11 38.73 7.86 10.74
CA THR A 11 37.47 7.52 11.46
C THR A 11 36.30 7.30 10.49
N ALA A 12 36.40 6.27 9.64
CA ALA A 12 35.24 5.75 8.90
C ALA A 12 34.76 4.42 9.49
N GLN A 13 34.36 4.42 10.78
CA GLN A 13 33.73 3.24 11.37
C GLN A 13 32.26 3.16 10.93
N LYS A 14 32.03 2.72 9.69
CA LYS A 14 30.69 2.38 9.18
C LYS A 14 30.14 1.23 10.02
N SER A 15 29.30 1.56 11.01
CA SER A 15 28.52 0.57 11.75
C SER A 15 27.67 -0.24 10.77
N ARG A 16 28.09 -1.48 10.48
CA ARG A 16 27.28 -2.46 9.76
C ARG A 16 26.14 -2.87 10.69
N ARG A 17 25.09 -2.05 10.73
CA ARG A 17 23.82 -2.45 11.34
C ARG A 17 23.36 -3.69 10.59
N ASN A 18 23.42 -4.82 11.27
CA ASN A 18 22.83 -6.07 10.83
C ASN A 18 21.30 -5.88 10.86
N ARG A 19 20.77 -5.18 9.86
CA ARG A 19 19.33 -5.06 9.63
C ARG A 19 18.88 -6.48 9.27
N LYS A 20 18.40 -7.23 10.26
CA LYS A 20 17.42 -8.31 10.05
C LYS A 20 16.49 -7.77 8.98
N SER A 21 16.57 -8.33 7.77
CA SER A 21 15.80 -7.79 6.66
C SER A 21 14.33 -7.87 7.08
N ARG A 22 13.72 -6.72 7.40
CA ARG A 22 12.26 -6.63 7.44
C ARG A 22 11.88 -7.08 6.05
N ARG A 23 11.40 -8.33 5.92
CA ARG A 23 11.09 -8.97 4.65
C ARG A 23 10.27 -8.00 3.84
N SER A 24 10.93 -7.25 2.96
CA SER A 24 10.26 -6.24 2.16
C SER A 24 9.35 -7.05 1.27
N GLN A 25 8.03 -6.84 1.40
CA GLN A 25 7.11 -7.45 0.45
C GLN A 25 7.53 -6.91 -0.91
N LYS A 26 8.16 -7.77 -1.74
CA LYS A 26 8.59 -7.39 -3.08
C LYS A 26 7.37 -6.82 -3.81
N PRO A 27 7.50 -5.68 -4.52
CA PRO A 27 6.40 -5.12 -5.29
C PRO A 27 5.78 -6.19 -6.20
N PRO A 28 4.44 -6.24 -6.35
CA PRO A 28 3.82 -7.20 -7.23
C PRO A 28 4.23 -6.96 -8.69
N ARG A 29 4.11 -7.98 -9.54
CA ARG A 29 4.15 -7.78 -10.99
C ARG A 29 2.78 -7.26 -11.44
N CYS A 30 2.76 -6.39 -12.44
CA CYS A 30 1.53 -5.95 -13.07
C CYS A 30 0.71 -7.14 -13.56
N ARG A 31 -0.58 -7.19 -13.22
CA ARG A 31 -1.46 -8.27 -13.67
C ARG A 31 -1.70 -8.27 -15.18
N ARG A 32 -1.66 -7.08 -15.81
CA ARG A 32 -1.90 -6.93 -17.25
C ARG A 32 -0.67 -7.25 -18.09
N CYS A 33 0.47 -6.59 -17.82
CA CYS A 33 1.67 -6.70 -18.66
C CYS A 33 2.84 -7.45 -18.01
N ARG A 34 2.69 -7.97 -16.78
CA ARG A 34 3.71 -8.74 -16.03
C ARG A 34 5.01 -7.99 -15.69
N GLN A 35 5.11 -6.71 -16.07
CA GLN A 35 6.23 -5.85 -15.72
C GLN A 35 6.28 -5.56 -14.22
N ARG A 36 7.48 -5.23 -13.72
CA ARG A 36 7.68 -4.85 -12.31
C ARG A 36 6.91 -3.56 -12.04
N THR A 37 6.22 -3.49 -10.90
CA THR A 37 5.66 -2.22 -10.44
C THR A 37 6.72 -1.39 -9.71
N THR A 38 6.61 -0.08 -9.82
CA THR A 38 7.41 0.91 -9.10
C THR A 38 6.68 1.35 -7.83
N LYS A 39 7.44 1.75 -6.80
CA LYS A 39 6.88 2.34 -5.58
C LYS A 39 6.74 3.84 -5.78
N SER A 40 5.59 4.38 -5.42
CA SER A 40 5.27 5.80 -5.42
C SER A 40 4.52 6.17 -4.14
N TYR A 41 4.16 7.44 -3.98
CA TYR A 41 3.42 7.94 -2.83
C TYR A 41 2.24 8.78 -3.30
N VAL A 42 1.10 8.62 -2.64
CA VAL A 42 -0.07 9.45 -2.92
C VAL A 42 0.27 10.89 -2.59
N GLY A 43 -0.09 11.82 -3.49
CA GLY A 43 0.13 13.24 -3.28
C GLY A 43 -0.58 13.78 -2.02
N PRO A 44 -0.22 15.01 -1.59
CA PRO A 44 -0.75 15.61 -0.36
C PRO A 44 -2.26 15.86 -0.42
N MET A 45 -2.81 16.12 -1.61
CA MET A 45 -4.23 16.41 -1.83
C MET A 45 -4.95 15.16 -2.30
N ASN A 46 -5.29 14.26 -1.37
CA ASN A 46 -6.11 13.10 -1.66
C ASN A 46 -7.44 13.16 -0.89
N PRO A 47 -8.59 13.22 -1.59
CA PRO A 47 -9.88 13.48 -0.96
C PRO A 47 -10.50 12.23 -0.30
N VAL A 48 -9.73 11.15 -0.13
CA VAL A 48 -10.16 9.90 0.54
C VAL A 48 -9.20 9.48 1.65
N GLY A 49 -8.44 10.42 2.20
CA GLY A 49 -7.56 10.17 3.35
C GLY A 49 -6.36 9.26 3.04
N ASN A 50 -5.97 9.18 1.76
CA ASN A 50 -4.83 8.39 1.33
C ASN A 50 -3.55 9.19 1.16
N ALA A 51 -3.54 10.49 1.46
CA ALA A 51 -2.38 11.33 1.24
C ALA A 51 -1.14 10.78 1.96
N GLY A 52 0.01 10.83 1.27
CA GLY A 52 1.28 10.30 1.76
C GLY A 52 1.39 8.76 1.78
N ARG A 53 0.33 7.99 1.47
CA ARG A 53 0.42 6.53 1.51
C ARG A 53 1.33 6.00 0.39
N PRO A 54 2.22 5.04 0.69
CA PRO A 54 2.99 4.36 -0.33
C PRO A 54 2.08 3.46 -1.17
N TYR A 55 2.27 3.42 -2.48
CA TYR A 55 1.59 2.48 -3.37
C TYR A 55 2.51 1.96 -4.46
N TYR A 56 2.05 0.92 -5.14
CA TYR A 56 2.72 0.33 -6.28
C TYR A 56 1.93 0.59 -7.56
N LYS A 57 2.61 1.04 -8.61
CA LYS A 57 2.04 1.36 -9.92
C LYS A 57 2.78 0.61 -11.02
N CYS A 58 2.07 0.22 -12.06
CA CYS A 58 2.69 -0.16 -13.32
C CYS A 58 2.77 1.05 -14.22
N GLU A 59 3.96 1.63 -14.41
CA GLU A 59 4.11 2.81 -15.27
C GLU A 59 3.69 2.56 -16.72
N PRO A 60 4.09 1.46 -17.40
CA PRO A 60 3.65 1.22 -18.78
C PRO A 60 2.14 1.08 -18.93
N CYS A 61 1.43 0.65 -17.87
CA CYS A 61 -0.02 0.52 -17.91
C CYS A 61 -0.76 1.72 -17.34
N GLY A 62 -0.08 2.63 -16.64
CA GLY A 62 -0.72 3.67 -15.84
C GLY A 62 -1.52 3.14 -14.65
N THR A 63 -1.45 1.85 -14.31
CA THR A 63 -2.39 1.22 -13.37
C THR A 63 -1.84 1.12 -11.95
N PHE A 64 -2.69 1.46 -10.97
CA PHE A 64 -2.47 1.14 -9.57
C PHE A 64 -2.55 -0.38 -9.34
N ALA A 65 -1.56 -0.93 -8.63
CA ALA A 65 -1.53 -2.34 -8.27
C ALA A 65 -2.09 -2.57 -6.85
N CYS A 66 -1.42 -2.03 -5.83
CA CYS A 66 -1.86 -2.06 -4.43
C CYS A 66 -1.12 -1.01 -3.61
N PHE A 67 -1.60 -0.74 -2.39
CA PHE A 67 -0.86 0.04 -1.41
C PHE A 67 0.32 -0.76 -0.82
N GLY A 68 1.36 -0.06 -0.37
CA GLY A 68 2.60 -0.62 0.16
C GLY A 68 2.69 -0.62 1.69
N ASP A 69 1.66 -0.15 2.39
CA ASP A 69 1.55 -0.19 3.87
C ASP A 69 0.69 -1.38 4.33
N LYS A 70 0.24 -1.41 5.59
CA LYS A 70 -0.69 -2.44 6.11
C LYS A 70 -2.09 -1.91 6.48
N ARG A 71 -2.34 -0.61 6.32
CA ARG A 71 -3.65 0.01 6.62
C ARG A 71 -4.76 -0.72 5.82
N GLY A 72 -5.88 -1.04 6.45
CA GLY A 72 -6.99 -1.79 5.82
C GLY A 72 -6.85 -3.29 5.83
N ILE A 73 -5.70 -3.85 6.23
CA ILE A 73 -5.49 -5.29 6.26
C ILE A 73 -5.78 -5.82 7.66
N HIS A 74 -6.90 -6.54 7.80
CA HIS A 74 -7.30 -7.21 9.03
C HIS A 74 -7.41 -8.71 8.81
N ALA A 75 -7.19 -9.49 9.88
CA ALA A 75 -7.29 -10.95 9.83
C ALA A 75 -8.73 -11.43 9.56
N SER A 76 -9.72 -10.63 9.96
CA SER A 76 -11.16 -10.87 9.74
C SER A 76 -11.65 -10.43 8.36
N ASN A 77 -10.81 -9.83 7.51
CA ASN A 77 -11.24 -9.46 6.17
C ASN A 77 -11.54 -10.71 5.35
N LEU A 78 -12.52 -10.58 4.43
CA LEU A 78 -12.84 -11.62 3.46
C LEU A 78 -11.58 -12.01 2.66
N PRO A 79 -11.14 -13.27 2.66
CA PRO A 79 -9.89 -13.67 2.03
C PRO A 79 -9.94 -13.52 0.50
N CYS A 80 -8.84 -13.07 -0.09
CA CYS A 80 -8.72 -12.99 -1.56
C CYS A 80 -8.23 -14.29 -2.20
N ASP A 81 -8.21 -14.35 -3.54
CA ASP A 81 -7.88 -15.56 -4.33
C ASP A 81 -6.38 -15.84 -4.47
N CYS A 82 -5.52 -15.19 -3.67
CA CYS A 82 -4.08 -15.41 -3.78
C CYS A 82 -3.68 -16.78 -3.18
N PRO A 83 -2.77 -17.53 -3.82
CA PRO A 83 -2.19 -18.71 -3.19
C PRO A 83 -1.38 -18.32 -1.94
N GLY A 84 -1.50 -19.14 -0.89
CA GLY A 84 -0.89 -18.91 0.42
C GLY A 84 -1.64 -17.86 1.23
N SER A 85 -0.98 -16.75 1.59
CA SER A 85 -1.63 -15.72 2.40
C SER A 85 -2.61 -14.88 1.57
N LYS A 86 -3.89 -15.10 1.86
CA LYS A 86 -5.08 -14.53 1.23
C LYS A 86 -5.49 -13.15 1.76
N ALA A 87 -4.51 -12.30 2.08
CA ALA A 87 -4.79 -10.99 2.67
C ALA A 87 -5.51 -10.06 1.68
N SER A 88 -6.71 -9.62 2.04
CA SER A 88 -7.43 -8.51 1.41
C SER A 88 -7.34 -7.25 2.27
N ARG A 89 -7.73 -6.13 1.68
CA ARG A 89 -7.70 -4.80 2.29
C ARG A 89 -9.06 -4.14 2.13
N VAL A 90 -9.56 -3.54 3.20
CA VAL A 90 -10.73 -2.66 3.16
C VAL A 90 -10.35 -1.29 2.60
N HIS A 91 -11.17 -0.78 1.69
CA HIS A 91 -11.11 0.54 1.12
C HIS A 91 -12.51 1.16 1.15
N LEU A 92 -12.60 2.48 1.07
CA LEU A 92 -13.83 3.18 0.72
C LEU A 92 -13.77 3.72 -0.72
N THR A 93 -14.91 3.78 -1.38
CA THR A 93 -15.08 4.51 -2.63
C THR A 93 -14.88 6.01 -2.40
N GLY A 94 -14.27 6.67 -3.40
CA GLY A 94 -14.02 8.10 -3.30
C GLY A 94 -15.23 8.97 -3.65
N PRO A 95 -15.09 10.30 -3.43
CA PRO A 95 -16.14 11.26 -3.76
C PRO A 95 -16.43 11.25 -5.26
N GLY A 96 -17.63 11.72 -5.63
CA GLY A 96 -18.09 11.78 -7.02
C GLY A 96 -18.46 10.42 -7.62
N ARG A 97 -18.63 9.40 -6.79
CA ARG A 97 -19.17 8.09 -7.19
C ARG A 97 -20.59 7.94 -6.67
N ILE A 98 -21.42 7.19 -7.38
CA ILE A 98 -22.81 6.88 -6.96
C ILE A 98 -22.82 6.28 -5.55
N ASN A 99 -21.86 5.39 -5.26
CA ASN A 99 -21.73 4.74 -3.96
C ASN A 99 -20.64 5.39 -3.09
N THR A 100 -20.54 6.73 -3.03
CA THR A 100 -19.50 7.41 -2.23
C THR A 100 -19.53 6.91 -0.76
N GLY A 101 -18.35 6.60 -0.19
CA GLY A 101 -18.24 6.06 1.18
C GLY A 101 -18.46 4.55 1.30
N ALA A 102 -18.92 3.85 0.25
CA ALA A 102 -19.10 2.40 0.28
C ALA A 102 -17.78 1.65 0.51
N LEU A 103 -17.84 0.67 1.40
CA LEU A 103 -16.70 -0.17 1.79
C LEU A 103 -16.54 -1.37 0.86
N PHE A 104 -15.32 -1.66 0.44
CA PHE A 104 -15.03 -2.83 -0.37
C PHE A 104 -13.71 -3.47 0.02
N TYR A 105 -13.61 -4.77 -0.23
CA TYR A 105 -12.38 -5.53 -0.15
C TYR A 105 -11.66 -5.52 -1.50
N LYS A 106 -10.33 -5.44 -1.46
CA LYS A 106 -9.47 -5.69 -2.62
C LYS A 106 -8.26 -6.51 -2.22
N CYS A 107 -7.68 -7.27 -3.15
CA CYS A 107 -6.41 -7.97 -2.90
C CYS A 107 -5.34 -7.02 -2.34
N ALA A 108 -4.89 -7.24 -1.10
CA ALA A 108 -3.93 -6.35 -0.44
C ALA A 108 -2.54 -6.38 -1.09
N ARG A 109 -2.26 -7.41 -1.89
CA ARG A 109 -0.97 -7.66 -2.54
C ARG A 109 -0.95 -7.29 -4.02
N GLY A 110 -2.10 -6.93 -4.60
CA GLY A 110 -2.21 -6.63 -6.03
C GLY A 110 -1.88 -7.82 -6.95
N ARG A 111 -1.91 -9.06 -6.44
CA ARG A 111 -1.52 -10.27 -7.19
C ARG A 111 -2.69 -10.93 -7.93
N CYS A 112 -3.92 -10.74 -7.46
CA CYS A 112 -5.13 -11.28 -8.09
C CYS A 112 -6.17 -10.17 -8.35
N GLY A 113 -7.29 -10.56 -8.97
CA GLY A 113 -8.41 -9.69 -9.33
C GLY A 113 -9.40 -9.40 -8.22
N PHE A 114 -9.26 -10.07 -7.08
CA PHE A 114 -10.23 -10.00 -5.99
C PHE A 114 -10.65 -8.57 -5.66
N TRP A 115 -11.95 -8.36 -5.79
CA TRP A 115 -12.69 -7.19 -5.41
C TRP A 115 -14.08 -7.65 -5.03
N GLU A 116 -14.54 -7.27 -3.85
CA GLU A 116 -15.88 -7.60 -3.36
C GLU A 116 -16.40 -6.44 -2.52
N TRP A 117 -17.69 -6.20 -2.60
CA TRP A 117 -18.36 -5.29 -1.69
C TRP A 117 -18.26 -5.82 -0.24
N LYS A 118 -18.01 -4.92 0.71
CA LYS A 118 -18.14 -5.26 2.13
C LYS A 118 -19.61 -5.12 2.48
N CYS A 119 -20.25 -6.24 2.78
CA CYS A 119 -21.63 -6.27 3.25
C CYS A 119 -21.71 -6.61 4.74
N ASN A 120 -22.81 -6.20 5.36
CA ASN A 120 -23.17 -6.59 6.73
C ASN A 120 -23.70 -8.03 6.75
N ALA A 121 -24.15 -8.51 7.92
CA ALA A 121 -24.68 -9.86 8.08
C ALA A 121 -25.98 -10.13 7.29
N TYR A 122 -26.67 -9.09 6.85
CA TYR A 122 -27.92 -9.16 6.07
C TYR A 122 -27.68 -9.07 4.57
N GLY A 123 -26.44 -8.85 4.13
CA GLY A 123 -26.08 -8.70 2.72
C GLY A 123 -26.10 -7.26 2.20
N ASP A 124 -26.45 -6.28 3.04
CA ASP A 124 -26.44 -4.87 2.62
C ASP A 124 -25.02 -4.34 2.56
N GLN A 125 -24.77 -3.52 1.54
CA GLN A 125 -23.52 -2.78 1.38
C GLN A 125 -23.23 -1.91 2.62
N GLU A 126 -22.05 -2.07 3.22
CA GLU A 126 -21.58 -1.19 4.29
C GLU A 126 -20.97 0.10 3.74
N TYR A 127 -21.17 1.19 4.48
CA TYR A 127 -20.65 2.52 4.18
C TYR A 127 -19.90 3.07 5.38
N TYR A 128 -18.82 3.81 5.13
CA TYR A 128 -18.22 4.69 6.12
C TYR A 128 -19.01 6.00 6.13
N LEU A 129 -19.72 6.26 7.23
CA LEU A 129 -20.60 7.43 7.40
C LEU A 129 -19.92 8.62 8.08
N GLY A 130 -18.65 8.47 8.48
CA GLY A 130 -17.88 9.56 9.06
C GLY A 130 -17.30 10.49 8.00
N ASP A 131 -16.80 11.63 8.45
CA ASP A 131 -16.03 12.52 7.59
C ASP A 131 -14.77 11.83 7.09
N ILE A 132 -14.36 12.13 5.86
CA ILE A 132 -13.06 11.70 5.37
C ILE A 132 -12.00 12.52 6.11
N LEU A 133 -11.36 11.87 7.06
CA LEU A 133 -10.42 12.49 7.98
C LEU A 133 -9.02 12.66 7.39
N ALA A 134 -8.15 13.32 8.14
CA ALA A 134 -6.73 13.41 7.79
C ALA A 134 -6.11 11.99 7.70
N PRO A 135 -5.04 11.80 6.91
CA PRO A 135 -4.49 10.48 6.64
C PRO A 135 -4.12 9.67 7.89
N GLU A 136 -3.65 10.32 8.95
CA GLU A 136 -3.30 9.74 10.23
C GLU A 136 -4.53 9.26 11.01
N GLU A 137 -5.66 9.93 10.88
CA GLU A 137 -6.91 9.56 11.54
C GLU A 137 -7.56 8.39 10.81
N MET A 138 -7.60 8.44 9.47
CA MET A 138 -8.02 7.30 8.66
C MET A 138 -7.15 6.06 8.94
N ALA A 139 -5.84 6.24 9.16
CA ALA A 139 -4.95 5.15 9.54
C ALA A 139 -5.30 4.51 10.89
N LYS A 140 -5.76 5.30 11.89
CA LYS A 140 -6.20 4.79 13.21
C LYS A 140 -7.45 3.92 13.08
N LEU A 141 -8.36 4.30 12.19
CA LEU A 141 -9.55 3.52 11.84
C LEU A 141 -9.25 2.31 10.96
N GLY A 142 -8.00 2.15 10.54
CA GLY A 142 -7.57 1.05 9.70
C GLY A 142 -7.95 1.23 8.23
N PHE A 143 -8.18 2.43 7.70
CA PHE A 143 -8.34 2.66 6.25
C PHE A 143 -7.00 3.02 5.61
#